data_AF-A0A6V7GYT5-F1
#
_entry.id   AF-A0A6V7GYT5-F1
#
_cell.length_a   1.000
_cell.length_b   1.000
_cell.length_c   1.000
_cell.angle_alpha   90.00
_cell.angle_beta   90.00
_cell.angle_gamma   90.00
#
_symmetry.space_group_name_H-M   'P 1'
#
loop_
_entity.id
_entity.type
_entity.pdbx_description
1 polymer ?
#
loop_
_entity_poly.entity_id
_entity_poly.type
_entity_poly.pdbx_seq_one_letter_code
_entity_poly.pdbx_strand_id
1 'polypeptide(L)'
;MKRQVKDIYNKKQSENVNNEKKPFNKKRYRLQKYSNKYRINQWEERRKKAVLRNFYKEIDKDQLQNLKKSTFKTDKYEKQKVSAFQKAKQQFLHKKDEERKQKEEALRVQTEKEEALKKYKEKRMQTYKKLSKKTKKGQPVMKDRLEMLLEKIQQQVSQ
;
A
#
# COMPACT_ATOMS: atom_id res chain seq x y z
N MET A 1 19.68 33.64 -27.42
CA MET A 1 18.39 32.96 -27.74
C MET A 1 18.26 32.39 -29.16
N LYS A 2 19.10 32.72 -30.15
CA LYS A 2 18.95 32.19 -31.52
C LYS A 2 19.59 30.81 -31.80
N ARG A 3 20.35 30.24 -30.86
CA ARG A 3 21.01 28.92 -31.02
C ARG A 3 20.10 27.75 -30.66
N GLN A 4 19.34 27.84 -29.55
CA GLN A 4 18.41 26.77 -29.15
C GLN A 4 17.25 26.53 -30.12
N VAL A 5 16.80 27.56 -30.85
CA VAL A 5 15.71 27.42 -31.84
C VAL A 5 16.16 26.62 -33.06
N LYS A 6 17.46 26.65 -33.40
CA LYS A 6 18.04 25.93 -34.54
C LYS A 6 18.14 24.42 -34.27
N ASP A 7 18.40 24.05 -33.02
CA ASP A 7 18.47 22.64 -32.57
C ASP A 7 17.08 21.98 -32.54
N ILE A 8 16.04 22.74 -32.20
CA ILE A 8 14.64 22.27 -32.20
C ILE A 8 14.12 22.09 -33.65
N TYR A 9 14.53 22.95 -34.57
CA TYR A 9 14.13 22.86 -35.98
C TYR A 9 14.77 21.65 -36.68
N ASN A 10 16.06 21.38 -36.41
CA ASN A 10 16.75 20.21 -36.96
C ASN A 10 16.22 18.86 -36.43
N LYS A 11 15.72 18.82 -35.18
CA LYS A 11 15.06 17.63 -34.62
C LYS A 11 13.69 17.34 -35.26
N LYS A 12 12.93 18.37 -35.63
CA LYS A 12 11.66 18.20 -36.37
C LYS A 12 11.86 17.75 -37.82
N GLN A 13 12.98 18.09 -38.44
CA GLN A 13 13.30 17.66 -39.81
C GLN A 13 13.78 16.19 -39.85
N SER A 14 14.45 15.67 -38.82
CA SER A 14 14.87 14.25 -38.77
C SER A 14 13.73 13.26 -38.48
N GLU A 15 12.62 13.71 -37.88
CA GLU A 15 11.43 12.88 -37.64
C GLU A 15 10.58 12.65 -38.91
N ASN A 16 10.74 13.47 -39.95
CA ASN A 16 9.91 13.39 -41.16
C ASN A 16 10.44 12.45 -42.27
N VAL A 17 11.68 11.93 -42.13
CA VAL A 17 12.35 11.13 -43.18
C VAL A 17 12.05 9.61 -43.07
N ASN A 18 11.27 9.16 -42.08
CA ASN A 18 10.98 7.73 -41.89
C ASN A 18 9.47 7.44 -41.76
N ASN A 19 8.68 7.99 -42.67
CA ASN A 19 7.24 7.71 -42.80
C ASN A 19 6.93 6.47 -43.66
N GLU A 20 7.93 5.63 -43.96
CA GLU A 20 7.68 4.30 -44.51
C GLU A 20 7.16 3.39 -43.40
N LYS A 21 5.97 2.79 -43.62
CA LYS A 21 5.38 1.83 -42.69
C LYS A 21 6.30 0.63 -42.59
N LYS A 22 7.04 0.54 -41.48
CA LYS A 22 7.91 -0.62 -41.19
C LYS A 22 7.10 -1.91 -41.32
N PRO A 23 7.60 -2.92 -42.06
CA PRO A 23 6.87 -4.16 -42.26
C PRO A 23 6.58 -4.84 -40.92
N PHE A 24 5.35 -5.36 -40.78
CA PHE A 24 4.88 -5.95 -39.53
C PHE A 24 5.69 -7.20 -39.16
N ASN A 25 6.44 -7.11 -38.07
CA ASN A 25 7.22 -8.25 -37.59
C ASN A 25 6.32 -9.25 -36.83
N LYS A 26 5.81 -10.25 -37.56
CA LYS A 26 4.96 -11.33 -37.03
C LYS A 26 5.61 -12.10 -35.87
N LYS A 27 6.94 -12.27 -35.87
CA LYS A 27 7.68 -12.98 -34.81
C LYS A 27 7.67 -12.20 -33.50
N ARG A 28 7.97 -10.89 -33.55
CA ARG A 28 7.88 -9.99 -32.39
C ARG A 28 6.45 -9.90 -31.85
N TYR A 29 5.46 -9.80 -32.73
CA TYR A 29 4.06 -9.77 -32.32
C TYR A 29 3.66 -11.03 -31.55
N ARG A 30 4.00 -12.23 -32.05
CA ARG A 30 3.69 -13.49 -31.37
C ARG A 30 4.34 -13.57 -29.99
N LEU A 31 5.62 -13.18 -29.89
CA LEU A 31 6.34 -13.14 -28.61
C LEU A 31 5.70 -12.15 -27.63
N GLN A 32 5.27 -10.98 -28.08
CA GLN A 32 4.58 -10.00 -27.23
C GLN A 32 3.17 -10.46 -26.83
N LYS A 33 2.41 -11.03 -27.77
CA LYS A 33 1.00 -11.41 -27.55
C LYS A 33 0.85 -12.55 -26.54
N TYR A 34 1.72 -13.55 -26.61
CA TYR A 34 1.64 -14.75 -25.76
C TYR A 34 2.62 -14.75 -24.57
N SER A 35 3.50 -13.75 -24.45
CA SER A 35 4.34 -13.60 -23.25
C SER A 35 3.51 -13.07 -22.08
N ASN A 36 3.39 -13.86 -21.02
CA ASN A 36 2.73 -13.44 -19.78
C ASN A 36 3.40 -12.19 -19.18
N LYS A 37 4.74 -12.12 -19.24
CA LYS A 37 5.53 -10.95 -18.80
C LYS A 37 5.14 -9.68 -19.55
N TYR A 38 4.95 -9.76 -20.87
CA TYR A 38 4.51 -8.62 -21.66
C TYR A 38 3.10 -8.15 -21.28
N ARG A 39 2.18 -9.10 -21.06
CA ARG A 39 0.80 -8.79 -20.62
C ARG A 39 0.77 -8.10 -19.25
N ILE A 40 1.56 -8.59 -18.29
CA ILE A 40 1.70 -7.99 -16.95
C ILE A 40 2.26 -6.57 -17.07
N ASN A 41 3.35 -6.38 -17.82
CA ASN A 41 3.94 -5.06 -18.02
C ASN A 41 2.97 -4.08 -18.69
N GLN A 42 2.20 -4.50 -19.69
CA GLN A 42 1.17 -3.65 -20.31
C GLN A 42 0.09 -3.22 -19.30
N TRP A 43 -0.29 -4.11 -18.39
CA TRP A 43 -1.24 -3.80 -17.33
C TRP A 43 -0.68 -2.79 -16.32
N GLU A 44 0.56 -3.00 -15.88
CA GLU A 44 1.27 -2.05 -15.01
C GLU A 44 1.42 -0.67 -15.65
N GLU A 45 1.81 -0.61 -16.92
CA GLU A 45 1.97 0.65 -17.65
C GLU A 45 0.62 1.39 -17.80
N ARG A 46 -0.48 0.66 -18.06
CA ARG A 46 -1.82 1.26 -18.06
C ARG A 46 -2.19 1.83 -16.69
N ARG A 47 -1.85 1.12 -15.61
CA ARG A 47 -2.09 1.56 -14.23
C ARG A 47 -1.28 2.81 -13.90
N LYS A 48 0.03 2.84 -14.19
CA LYS A 48 0.89 4.01 -14.01
C LYS A 48 0.36 5.23 -14.76
N LYS A 49 -0.02 5.05 -16.04
CA LYS A 49 -0.63 6.13 -16.84
C LYS A 49 -1.95 6.63 -16.25
N ALA A 50 -2.78 5.75 -15.69
CA ALA A 50 -4.02 6.13 -15.04
C ALA A 50 -3.77 6.97 -13.77
N VAL A 51 -2.82 6.55 -12.92
CA VAL A 51 -2.40 7.32 -11.73
C VAL A 51 -1.90 8.71 -12.13
N LEU A 52 -1.01 8.77 -13.12
CA LEU A 52 -0.46 10.03 -13.60
C LEU A 52 -1.55 10.97 -14.17
N ARG A 53 -2.50 10.43 -14.95
CA ARG A 53 -3.64 11.21 -15.45
C ARG A 53 -4.52 11.73 -14.33
N ASN A 54 -4.74 10.94 -13.27
CA ASN A 54 -5.55 11.37 -12.14
C ASN A 54 -4.86 12.52 -11.37
N PHE A 55 -3.55 12.41 -11.15
CA PHE A 55 -2.75 13.45 -10.51
C PHE A 55 -2.84 14.79 -11.26
N TYR A 56 -2.61 14.80 -12.58
CA TYR A 56 -2.72 16.04 -13.35
C TYR A 56 -4.16 16.60 -13.37
N LYS A 57 -5.18 15.73 -13.43
CA LYS A 57 -6.58 16.16 -13.32
C LYS A 57 -6.91 16.79 -11.97
N GLU A 58 -6.28 16.36 -10.89
CA GLU A 58 -6.45 16.97 -9.56
C GLU A 58 -5.79 18.34 -9.50
N ILE A 59 -4.57 18.48 -10.03
CA ILE A 59 -3.88 19.77 -10.14
C ILE A 59 -4.70 20.77 -10.96
N ASP A 60 -5.21 20.39 -12.13
CA ASP A 60 -5.99 21.27 -12.99
C ASP A 60 -7.29 21.72 -12.29
N LYS A 61 -7.95 20.82 -11.56
CA LYS A 61 -9.15 21.12 -10.78
C LYS A 61 -8.85 22.11 -9.66
N ASP A 62 -7.72 21.96 -8.96
CA ASP A 62 -7.33 22.88 -7.89
C ASP A 62 -7.00 24.27 -8.44
N GLN A 63 -6.35 24.37 -9.61
CA GLN A 63 -6.13 25.63 -10.31
C GLN A 63 -7.46 26.33 -10.69
N LEU A 64 -8.41 25.58 -11.28
CA LEU A 64 -9.75 26.08 -11.61
C LEU A 64 -10.55 26.53 -10.38
N GLN A 65 -10.42 25.82 -9.26
CA GLN A 65 -11.07 26.19 -7.99
C GLN A 65 -10.44 27.44 -7.36
N ASN A 66 -9.13 27.63 -7.51
CA ASN A 66 -8.45 28.84 -7.04
C ASN A 66 -8.81 30.08 -7.87
N LEU A 67 -8.97 29.95 -9.19
CA LEU A 67 -9.48 31.03 -10.04
C LEU A 67 -10.93 31.41 -9.70
N LYS A 68 -11.80 30.44 -9.40
CA LYS A 68 -13.19 30.74 -8.99
C LYS A 68 -13.31 31.38 -7.61
N LYS A 69 -12.32 31.21 -6.72
CA LYS A 69 -12.31 31.83 -5.39
C LYS A 69 -11.82 33.28 -5.42
N SER A 70 -11.05 33.72 -6.43
CA SER A 70 -10.57 35.10 -6.53
C SER A 70 -11.62 36.08 -7.08
N THR A 71 -12.64 35.59 -7.80
CA THR A 71 -13.67 36.43 -8.43
C THR A 71 -14.86 36.77 -7.52
N PHE A 72 -14.94 36.20 -6.30
CA PHE A 72 -16.05 36.44 -5.36
C PHE A 72 -15.52 36.78 -3.96
N LYS A 73 -14.89 37.95 -3.85
CA LYS A 73 -14.55 38.58 -2.56
C LYS A 73 -15.25 39.94 -2.52
N THR A 74 -16.56 39.92 -2.34
CA THR A 74 -17.32 41.08 -1.87
C THR A 74 -17.88 40.74 -0.49
N ASP A 75 -17.57 41.62 0.46
CA ASP A 75 -17.79 41.48 1.88
C ASP A 75 -19.28 41.47 2.22
N LYS A 76 -19.82 40.32 2.66
CA LYS A 76 -20.99 40.24 3.54
C LYS A 76 -20.89 39.02 4.45
N TYR A 77 -20.73 39.28 5.75
CA TYR A 77 -20.84 38.30 6.82
C TYR A 77 -22.32 37.92 7.02
N GLU A 78 -22.86 37.14 6.10
CA GLU A 78 -24.03 36.31 6.37
C GLU A 78 -23.54 34.88 6.52
N LYS A 79 -23.98 34.18 7.57
CA LYS A 79 -23.70 32.75 7.77
C LYS A 79 -24.34 31.97 6.60
N GLN A 80 -23.61 31.85 5.50
CA GLN A 80 -24.07 31.12 4.32
C GLN A 80 -24.32 29.67 4.73
N LYS A 81 -25.57 29.24 4.57
CA LYS A 81 -25.96 27.84 4.80
C LYS A 81 -25.10 26.97 3.88
N VAL A 82 -24.36 26.03 4.46
CA VAL A 82 -23.53 25.07 3.71
C VAL A 82 -24.40 24.41 2.65
N SER A 83 -23.99 24.51 1.38
CA SER A 83 -24.68 23.87 0.26
C SER A 83 -24.79 22.35 0.53
N ALA A 84 -25.94 21.76 0.18
CA ALA A 84 -26.18 20.32 0.35
C ALA A 84 -25.03 19.47 -0.25
N PHE A 85 -24.48 19.92 -1.37
CA PHE A 85 -23.32 19.30 -2.00
C PHE A 85 -22.05 19.35 -1.14
N GLN A 86 -21.79 20.49 -0.48
CA GLN A 86 -20.64 20.64 0.41
C GLN A 86 -20.77 19.75 1.65
N LYS A 87 -21.98 19.64 2.21
CA LYS A 87 -22.27 18.73 3.32
C LYS A 87 -22.08 17.26 2.91
N ALA A 88 -22.57 16.86 1.73
CA ALA A 88 -22.37 15.52 1.20
C ALA A 88 -20.87 15.19 0.97
N LYS A 89 -20.10 16.16 0.45
CA LYS A 89 -18.65 16.01 0.27
C LYS A 89 -17.92 15.82 1.61
N GLN A 90 -18.27 16.59 2.64
CA GLN A 90 -17.68 16.45 3.97
C GLN A 90 -18.00 15.09 4.59
N GLN A 91 -19.25 14.63 4.50
CA GLN A 91 -19.64 13.30 4.99
C GLN A 91 -18.90 12.16 4.27
N PHE A 92 -18.72 12.27 2.94
CA PHE A 92 -17.96 11.29 2.18
C PHE A 92 -16.50 11.21 2.62
N LEU A 93 -15.85 12.37 2.81
CA LEU A 93 -14.47 12.42 3.29
C LEU A 93 -14.35 11.84 4.71
N HIS A 94 -15.26 12.22 5.61
CA HIS A 94 -15.30 11.67 6.96
C HIS A 94 -15.46 10.14 6.95
N LYS A 95 -16.39 9.61 6.15
CA LYS A 95 -16.58 8.15 6.01
C LYS A 95 -15.32 7.47 5.50
N LYS A 96 -14.66 8.05 4.50
CA LYS A 96 -13.40 7.52 3.95
C LYS A 96 -12.28 7.51 5.00
N ASP A 97 -12.22 8.52 5.87
CA ASP A 97 -11.23 8.60 6.93
C ASP A 97 -11.48 7.58 8.03
N GLU A 98 -12.74 7.41 8.44
CA GLU A 98 -13.14 6.38 9.40
C GLU A 98 -12.83 4.97 8.87
N GLU A 99 -13.11 4.69 7.59
CA GLU A 99 -12.73 3.42 6.97
C GLU A 99 -11.21 3.19 6.97
N ARG A 100 -10.39 4.24 6.83
CA ARG A 100 -8.93 4.12 6.91
C ARG A 100 -8.49 3.78 8.34
N LYS A 101 -9.01 4.50 9.34
CA LYS A 101 -8.69 4.24 10.76
C LYS A 101 -9.10 2.83 11.19
N GLN A 102 -10.30 2.39 10.82
CA GLN A 102 -10.78 1.04 11.14
C GLN A 102 -9.88 -0.05 10.52
N LYS A 103 -9.40 0.15 9.29
CA LYS A 103 -8.46 -0.80 8.66
C LYS A 103 -7.11 -0.83 9.37
N GLU A 104 -6.60 0.33 9.77
CA GLU A 104 -5.34 0.43 10.51
C GLU A 104 -5.46 -0.26 11.89
N GLU A 105 -6.52 0.02 12.63
CA GLU A 105 -6.78 -0.60 13.93
C GLU A 105 -6.98 -2.12 13.79
N ALA A 106 -7.76 -2.57 12.80
CA ALA A 106 -7.94 -4.00 12.53
C ALA A 106 -6.61 -4.69 12.22
N LEU A 107 -5.72 -4.04 11.46
CA LEU A 107 -4.39 -4.57 11.17
C LEU A 107 -3.54 -4.68 12.44
N ARG A 108 -3.54 -3.64 13.29
CA ARG A 108 -2.81 -3.65 14.57
C ARG A 108 -3.29 -4.77 15.49
N VAL A 109 -4.60 -4.93 15.63
CA VAL A 109 -5.19 -6.01 16.45
C VAL A 109 -4.84 -7.38 15.88
N GLN A 110 -4.80 -7.54 14.55
CA GLN A 110 -4.36 -8.79 13.93
C GLN A 110 -2.89 -9.09 14.23
N THR A 111 -1.99 -8.12 14.08
CA THR A 111 -0.57 -8.32 14.36
C THR A 111 -0.32 -8.66 15.82
N GLU A 112 -1.00 -7.99 16.76
CA GLU A 112 -0.88 -8.28 18.20
C GLU A 112 -1.36 -9.70 18.53
N LYS A 113 -2.46 -10.14 17.93
CA LYS A 113 -2.96 -11.52 18.09
C LYS A 113 -1.98 -12.55 17.52
N GLU A 114 -1.43 -12.30 16.33
CA GLU A 114 -0.45 -13.19 15.71
C GLU A 114 0.83 -13.30 16.54
N GLU A 115 1.33 -12.17 17.05
CA GLU A 115 2.49 -12.13 17.94
C GLU A 115 2.23 -12.88 19.25
N ALA A 116 1.06 -12.69 19.87
CA ALA A 116 0.67 -13.40 21.08
C ALA A 116 0.60 -14.92 20.83
N LEU A 117 0.01 -15.34 19.71
CA LEU A 117 -0.05 -16.76 19.32
C LEU A 117 1.34 -17.33 19.05
N LYS A 118 2.23 -16.57 18.42
CA LYS A 118 3.60 -16.98 18.16
C LYS A 118 4.36 -17.20 19.48
N LYS A 119 4.30 -16.24 20.40
CA LYS A 119 4.89 -16.35 21.74
C LYS A 119 4.35 -17.55 22.52
N TYR A 120 3.04 -17.79 22.45
CA TYR A 120 2.42 -18.96 23.07
C TYR A 120 2.95 -20.28 22.49
N LYS A 121 3.01 -20.39 21.16
CA LYS A 121 3.54 -21.58 20.47
C LYS A 121 5.01 -21.82 20.80
N GLU A 122 5.82 -20.77 20.84
CA GLU A 122 7.24 -20.84 21.22
C GLU A 122 7.39 -21.33 22.66
N LYS A 123 6.68 -20.73 23.61
CA LYS A 123 6.69 -21.17 25.03
C LYS A 123 6.25 -22.63 25.15
N ARG A 124 5.16 -23.02 24.49
CA ARG A 124 4.66 -24.40 24.48
C ARG A 124 5.70 -25.39 23.92
N MET A 125 6.37 -25.03 22.84
CA MET A 125 7.41 -25.87 22.23
C MET A 125 8.61 -26.01 23.15
N GLN A 126 9.06 -24.92 23.78
CA GLN A 126 10.16 -24.95 24.74
C GLN A 126 9.83 -25.82 25.95
N THR A 127 8.63 -25.68 26.52
CA THR A 127 8.18 -26.53 27.64
C THR A 127 8.10 -27.99 27.23
N TYR A 128 7.54 -28.28 26.05
CA TYR A 128 7.46 -29.66 25.55
C TYR A 128 8.86 -30.26 25.36
N LYS A 129 9.80 -29.51 24.76
CA LYS A 129 11.18 -29.96 24.54
C LYS A 129 11.90 -30.25 25.87
N LYS A 130 11.65 -29.48 26.93
CA LYS A 130 12.20 -29.77 28.28
C LYS A 130 11.56 -31.03 28.87
N LEU A 131 10.23 -31.12 28.90
CA LEU A 131 9.49 -32.18 29.59
C LEU A 131 9.52 -33.55 28.89
N SER A 132 9.76 -33.57 27.56
CA SER A 132 9.83 -34.79 26.75
C SER A 132 11.20 -35.48 26.78
N LYS A 133 12.22 -34.87 27.40
CA LYS A 133 13.55 -35.49 27.54
C LYS A 133 13.46 -36.77 28.37
N LYS A 134 14.16 -37.80 27.88
CA LYS A 134 14.25 -39.12 28.51
C LYS A 134 15.71 -39.54 28.66
N THR A 135 16.00 -40.36 29.66
CA THR A 135 17.30 -41.01 29.85
C THR A 135 17.50 -42.14 28.83
N LYS A 136 18.71 -42.70 28.75
CA LYS A 136 19.01 -43.85 27.88
C LYS A 136 18.08 -45.05 28.14
N LYS A 137 17.55 -45.19 29.36
CA LYS A 137 16.60 -46.24 29.75
C LYS A 137 15.13 -45.83 29.54
N GLY A 138 14.86 -44.71 28.86
CA GLY A 138 13.51 -44.25 28.54
C GLY A 138 12.76 -43.54 29.68
N GLN A 139 13.35 -43.43 30.87
CA GLN A 139 12.75 -42.73 31.99
C GLN A 139 12.76 -41.22 31.75
N PRO A 140 11.75 -40.46 32.21
CA PRO A 140 11.75 -39.01 32.08
C PRO A 140 12.90 -38.38 32.89
N VAL A 141 13.51 -37.33 32.34
CA VAL A 141 14.52 -36.55 33.08
C VAL A 141 13.84 -35.74 34.17
N MET A 142 14.13 -36.06 35.44
CA MET A 142 13.44 -35.46 36.60
C MET A 142 13.85 -34.02 36.89
N LYS A 143 15.09 -33.62 36.59
CA LYS A 143 15.61 -32.26 36.84
C LYS A 143 14.67 -31.16 36.31
N ASP A 144 14.37 -31.19 35.02
CA ASP A 144 13.54 -30.17 34.34
C ASP A 144 12.08 -30.17 34.87
N ARG A 145 11.58 -31.32 35.36
CA ARG A 145 10.22 -31.43 35.93
C ARG A 145 10.15 -30.87 37.33
N LEU A 146 11.17 -31.11 38.15
CA LEU A 146 11.29 -30.58 39.50
C LEU A 146 11.46 -29.06 39.49
N GLU A 147 12.26 -28.52 38.57
CA GLU A 147 12.40 -27.06 38.38
C GLU A 147 11.06 -26.40 38.06
N MET A 148 10.28 -26.97 37.13
CA MET A 148 8.93 -26.48 36.81
C MET A 148 7.97 -26.57 38.00
N LEU A 149 8.06 -27.63 38.81
CA LEU A 149 7.23 -27.77 40.01
C LEU A 149 7.60 -26.72 41.07
N LEU A 150 8.90 -26.49 41.30
CA LEU A 150 9.39 -25.47 42.21
C LEU A 150 8.92 -24.07 41.78
N GLU A 151 9.02 -23.75 40.48
CA GLU A 151 8.54 -22.48 39.93
C GLU A 151 7.03 -22.28 40.20
N LYS A 152 6.22 -23.32 40.03
CA LYS A 152 4.77 -23.26 40.34
C LYS A 152 4.50 -23.02 41.82
N ILE A 153 5.22 -23.70 42.71
CA ILE A 153 5.07 -23.51 44.16
C ILE A 153 5.46 -22.07 44.53
N GLN A 154 6.58 -21.56 44.00
CA GLN A 154 7.01 -20.19 44.24
C GLN A 154 6.00 -19.17 43.74
N GLN A 155 5.41 -19.37 42.55
CA GLN A 155 4.35 -18.51 42.02
C GLN A 155 3.08 -18.54 42.87
N GLN A 156 2.73 -19.68 43.45
CA GLN A 156 1.57 -19.79 44.36
C GLN A 156 1.83 -19.14 45.72
N VAL A 157 3.07 -19.16 46.20
CA VAL A 157 3.46 -18.57 47.49
C VAL A 157 3.71 -17.06 47.39
N SER A 158 4.08 -16.56 46.21
CA SER A 158 4.28 -15.12 45.97
C SER A 158 3.02 -14.36 45.51
N GLN A 159 1.94 -15.08 45.20
CA GLN A 159 0.59 -14.54 44.98
C GLN A 159 -0.16 -14.36 46.29
#